data_AF-A0A353GFX7-F1
#
_entry.id   AF-A0A353GFX7-F1
#
_cell.length_a   1.000
_cell.length_b   1.000
_cell.length_c   1.000
_cell.angle_alpha   90.00
_cell.angle_beta   90.00
_cell.angle_gamma   90.00
#
_symmetry.space_group_name_H-M   'P 1'
#
loop_
_entity.id
_entity.type
_entity.pdbx_description
1 polymer ?
#
loop_
_entity_poly.entity_id
_entity_poly.type
_entity_poly.pdbx_seq_one_letter_code
_entity_poly.pdbx_strand_id
1 'polypeptide(L)'
;MFYFWRTKLTAPGRYAFLGLTVAVLMAMGSALLPIYHFACVLIALFFWVVVGGFVLRPKVSVVSHFPEKASAGQTIRGAFTLTNRSRFLTGYDISGLFFDKLSSSLQPGPQPLVIDALAPGKSADLEVELKALRRGAYVVPRLQAFSTFPFNLWRTQTRGVSQLGKLLVLPRFHPAESITLPGSTRHQPGGIMLTSHIGESPEYIGNREYRPGDSMRRIDFRSWGRLAKPIVREYQEEYYSRIALVFDTFIPGKRKEPPGGFDNLEAAISLAAAVADALARGEYILDIFAAGPELYVFRSGRHTTHFESVLEILSCIDACRTNPFATVTPALADELGNISTVLCVLLDWDASREQLARAAAESGCSVKILIVRDAPTTQPLDNVEAWADSVTVWSPEAIREGRYDVL
;
A
#
# COMPACT_ATOMS: atom_id res chain seq x y z
N MET A 1 26.94 24.31 7.07
CA MET A 1 27.54 23.76 8.32
C MET A 1 26.72 22.60 8.91
N PHE A 2 25.38 22.72 9.03
CA PHE A 2 24.53 21.68 9.66
C PHE A 2 24.55 20.31 8.94
N TYR A 3 24.48 20.29 7.61
CA TYR A 3 24.58 19.05 6.82
C TYR A 3 25.90 18.30 7.07
N PHE A 4 27.01 19.03 7.06
CA PHE A 4 28.35 18.49 7.26
C PHE A 4 28.52 17.88 8.67
N TRP A 5 28.06 18.61 9.69
CA TRP A 5 28.09 18.16 11.09
C TRP A 5 27.30 16.86 11.31
N ARG A 6 26.14 16.75 10.66
CA ARG A 6 25.23 15.61 10.86
C ARG A 6 25.62 14.39 10.04
N THR A 7 26.11 14.59 8.81
CA THR A 7 26.32 13.49 7.84
C THR A 7 27.77 13.02 7.72
N LYS A 8 28.76 13.92 7.84
CA LYS A 8 30.18 13.58 7.62
C LYS A 8 30.94 13.26 8.91
N LEU A 9 30.66 13.96 10.01
CA LEU A 9 31.31 13.66 11.28
C LEU A 9 30.56 12.57 12.05
N THR A 10 31.32 11.62 12.56
CA THR A 10 30.84 10.61 13.53
C THR A 10 30.65 11.28 14.91
N ALA A 11 30.08 10.56 15.88
CA ALA A 11 29.96 11.11 17.24
C ALA A 11 31.34 11.49 17.85
N PRO A 12 32.38 10.61 17.80
CA PRO A 12 33.74 11.00 18.22
C PRO A 12 34.32 12.17 17.41
N GLY A 13 34.09 12.17 16.08
CA GLY A 13 34.53 13.26 15.20
C GLY A 13 33.97 14.63 15.56
N ARG A 14 32.71 14.69 16.04
CA ARG A 14 32.09 15.95 16.50
C ARG A 14 32.75 16.48 17.76
N TYR A 15 33.04 15.62 18.74
CA TYR A 15 33.74 16.04 19.95
C TYR A 15 35.17 16.50 19.65
N ALA A 16 35.89 15.79 18.77
CA ALA A 16 37.21 16.20 18.31
C ALA A 16 37.17 17.54 17.58
N PHE A 17 36.15 17.78 16.75
CA PHE A 17 35.98 19.04 16.04
C PHE A 17 35.63 20.20 17.00
N LEU A 18 34.76 19.98 18.00
CA LEU A 18 34.50 20.95 19.07
C LEU A 18 35.78 21.30 19.84
N GLY A 19 36.54 20.29 20.26
CA GLY A 19 37.83 20.48 20.93
C GLY A 19 38.81 21.28 20.07
N LEU A 20 38.88 20.99 18.77
CA LEU A 20 39.68 21.77 17.83
C LEU A 20 39.22 23.23 17.76
N THR A 21 37.91 23.50 17.65
CA THR A 21 37.40 24.88 17.60
C THR A 21 37.74 25.68 18.86
N VAL A 22 37.62 25.08 20.04
CA VAL A 22 37.98 25.71 21.31
C VAL A 22 39.49 25.95 21.39
N ALA A 23 40.31 24.96 21.01
CA ALA A 23 41.76 25.07 21.02
C ALA A 23 42.26 26.19 20.08
N VAL A 24 41.70 26.30 18.87
CA VAL A 24 42.04 27.35 17.91
C VAL A 24 41.67 28.74 18.43
N LEU A 25 40.47 28.89 19.03
CA LEU A 25 40.03 30.17 19.61
C LEU A 25 40.92 30.61 20.77
N MET A 26 41.33 29.68 21.66
CA MET A 26 42.24 30.00 22.75
C MET A 26 43.68 30.26 22.28
N ALA A 27 44.11 29.60 21.20
CA ALA A 27 45.44 29.78 20.62
C ALA A 27 45.61 31.11 19.85
N MET A 28 44.53 31.77 19.43
CA MET A 28 44.58 33.08 18.75
C MET A 28 45.21 34.19 19.62
N GLY A 29 45.21 34.04 20.95
CA GLY A 29 45.76 35.04 21.87
C GLY A 29 47.28 35.00 22.05
N SER A 30 47.93 33.85 21.84
CA SER A 30 49.39 33.71 21.97
C SER A 30 49.91 32.40 21.38
N ALA A 31 50.90 32.50 20.48
CA ALA A 31 51.57 31.35 19.85
C ALA A 31 52.57 30.63 20.79
N LEU A 32 52.83 31.19 21.97
CA LEU A 32 53.77 30.62 22.95
C LEU A 32 53.10 29.65 23.93
N LEU A 33 51.78 29.53 23.90
CA LEU A 33 51.03 28.64 24.80
C LEU A 33 51.06 27.19 24.27
N PRO A 34 51.21 26.17 25.15
CA PRO A 34 51.11 24.76 24.76
C PRO A 34 49.82 24.39 24.01
N ILE A 35 48.76 25.19 24.19
CA ILE A 35 47.47 25.08 23.50
C ILE A 35 47.61 25.24 21.98
N TYR A 36 48.56 26.06 21.50
CA TYR A 36 48.82 26.21 20.07
C TYR A 36 49.32 24.89 19.45
N HIS A 37 50.27 24.21 20.11
CA HIS A 37 50.75 22.91 19.66
C HIS A 37 49.64 21.85 19.65
N PHE A 38 48.77 21.86 20.65
CA PHE A 38 47.61 20.98 20.68
C PHE A 38 46.65 21.23 19.51
N ALA A 39 46.38 22.50 19.18
CA ALA A 39 45.59 22.86 18.01
C ALA A 39 46.24 22.38 16.70
N CYS A 40 47.56 22.56 16.53
CA CYS A 40 48.29 22.06 15.36
C CYS A 40 48.19 20.53 15.21
N VAL A 41 48.33 19.78 16.31
CA VAL A 41 48.21 18.31 16.30
C VAL A 41 46.81 17.89 15.90
N LEU A 42 45.76 18.53 16.43
CA LEU A 42 44.38 18.23 16.03
C LEU A 42 44.10 18.57 14.56
N ILE A 43 44.64 19.70 14.06
CA ILE A 43 44.53 20.05 12.64
C ILE A 43 45.21 18.99 11.77
N ALA A 44 46.44 18.59 12.12
CA ALA A 44 47.18 17.55 11.40
C ALA A 44 46.44 16.21 11.42
N LEU A 45 45.86 15.83 12.57
CA LEU A 45 45.03 14.64 12.69
C LEU A 45 43.83 14.68 11.73
N PHE A 46 43.06 15.77 11.75
CA PHE A 46 41.91 15.92 10.84
C PHE A 46 42.33 15.93 9.37
N PHE A 47 43.44 16.59 9.03
CA PHE A 47 44.00 16.57 7.68
C PHE A 47 44.30 15.13 7.23
N TRP A 48 45.03 14.36 8.03
CA TRP A 48 45.36 12.97 7.70
C TRP A 48 44.16 12.04 7.71
N VAL A 49 43.16 12.27 8.57
CA VAL A 49 41.87 11.54 8.53
C VAL A 49 41.16 11.76 7.19
N VAL A 50 41.09 13.01 6.72
CA VAL A 50 40.41 13.35 5.46
C VAL A 50 41.18 12.80 4.26
N VAL A 51 42.52 12.99 4.24
CA VAL A 51 43.39 12.46 3.18
C VAL A 51 43.35 10.94 3.16
N GLY A 52 43.52 10.29 4.31
CA GLY A 52 43.46 8.83 4.46
C GLY A 52 42.11 8.27 4.04
N GLY A 53 41.02 8.90 4.49
CA GLY A 53 39.67 8.54 4.07
C GLY A 53 39.45 8.67 2.56
N PHE A 54 40.04 9.68 1.91
CA PHE A 54 39.95 9.86 0.46
C PHE A 54 40.78 8.83 -0.32
N VAL A 55 42.02 8.56 0.12
CA VAL A 55 42.95 7.63 -0.53
C VAL A 55 42.49 6.18 -0.36
N LEU A 56 42.04 5.81 0.84
CA LEU A 56 41.59 4.46 1.20
C LEU A 56 40.10 4.25 0.93
N ARG A 57 39.45 5.18 0.22
CA ARG A 57 38.02 5.16 -0.08
C ARG A 57 37.66 3.91 -0.89
N PRO A 58 36.89 2.95 -0.34
CA PRO A 58 36.54 1.76 -1.09
C PRO A 58 35.50 2.05 -2.18
N LYS A 59 35.67 1.41 -3.35
CA LYS A 59 34.67 1.38 -4.41
C LYS A 59 33.72 0.21 -4.17
N VAL A 60 32.70 0.42 -3.36
CA VAL A 60 31.68 -0.61 -3.07
C VAL A 60 30.51 -0.41 -4.03
N SER A 61 29.95 -1.48 -4.60
CA SER A 61 28.61 -1.46 -5.21
C SER A 61 27.61 -2.07 -4.26
N VAL A 62 26.42 -1.47 -4.20
CA VAL A 62 25.32 -1.91 -3.34
C VAL A 62 24.20 -2.43 -4.23
N VAL A 63 23.77 -3.67 -4.03
CA VAL A 63 22.57 -4.23 -4.64
C VAL A 63 21.56 -4.47 -3.52
N SER A 64 20.32 -4.06 -3.75
CA SER A 64 19.25 -4.12 -2.77
C SER A 64 18.16 -5.07 -3.21
N HIS A 65 17.83 -6.04 -2.36
CA HIS A 65 16.70 -6.93 -2.53
C HIS A 65 15.68 -6.59 -1.43
N PHE A 66 14.70 -5.77 -1.81
CA PHE A 66 13.56 -5.44 -0.96
C PHE A 66 12.29 -6.01 -1.58
N PRO A 67 11.34 -6.49 -0.77
CA PRO A 67 10.04 -6.85 -1.30
C PRO A 67 9.35 -5.60 -1.85
N GLU A 68 8.60 -5.77 -2.95
CA GLU A 68 7.85 -4.67 -3.57
C GLU A 68 6.59 -4.32 -2.76
N LYS A 69 6.06 -5.28 -2.00
CA LYS A 69 4.85 -5.16 -1.19
C LYS A 69 5.12 -5.52 0.27
N ALA A 70 4.44 -4.84 1.19
CA ALA A 70 4.45 -5.13 2.63
C ALA A 70 3.11 -4.72 3.25
N SER A 71 2.82 -5.13 4.48
CA SER A 71 1.61 -4.66 5.19
C SER A 71 1.93 -3.65 6.27
N ALA A 72 1.02 -2.70 6.50
CA ALA A 72 1.17 -1.70 7.55
C ALA A 72 1.35 -2.36 8.95
N GLY A 73 2.28 -1.81 9.73
CA GLY A 73 2.66 -2.33 11.04
C GLY A 73 3.68 -3.46 11.03
N GLN A 74 3.97 -4.08 9.87
CA GLN A 74 4.96 -5.16 9.77
C GLN A 74 6.39 -4.62 9.66
N THR A 75 7.33 -5.42 10.16
CA THR A 75 8.77 -5.22 9.95
C THR A 75 9.19 -5.94 8.69
N ILE A 76 9.63 -5.16 7.71
CA ILE A 76 10.13 -5.63 6.42
C ILE A 76 11.60 -5.94 6.57
N ARG A 77 12.00 -7.16 6.21
CA ARG A 77 13.40 -7.56 6.11
C ARG A 77 13.83 -7.48 4.65
N GLY A 78 14.82 -6.64 4.37
CA GLY A 78 15.48 -6.61 3.08
C GLY A 78 16.94 -7.00 3.21
N ALA A 79 17.50 -7.58 2.15
CA ALA A 79 18.90 -7.96 2.10
C ALA A 79 19.65 -7.04 1.14
N PHE A 80 20.83 -6.61 1.54
CA PHE A 80 21.73 -5.82 0.71
C PHE A 80 23.04 -6.56 0.51
N THR A 81 23.42 -6.74 -0.75
CA THR A 81 24.72 -7.29 -1.11
C THR A 81 25.68 -6.15 -1.40
N LEU A 82 26.73 -6.04 -0.58
CA LEU A 82 27.83 -5.11 -0.77
C LEU A 82 28.98 -5.84 -1.46
N THR A 83 29.37 -5.38 -2.65
CA THR A 83 30.52 -5.94 -3.38
C THR A 83 31.63 -4.91 -3.47
N ASN A 84 32.83 -5.24 -2.98
CA ASN A 84 34.00 -4.39 -3.15
C ASN A 84 34.55 -4.52 -4.58
N ARG A 85 34.32 -3.51 -5.42
CA ARG A 85 34.83 -3.42 -6.80
C ARG A 85 36.24 -2.83 -6.90
N SER A 86 36.89 -2.58 -5.78
CA SER A 86 38.29 -2.12 -5.78
C SER A 86 39.19 -3.27 -6.22
N ARG A 87 40.22 -2.98 -7.04
CA ARG A 87 41.16 -4.00 -7.52
C ARG A 87 42.20 -4.41 -6.47
N PHE A 88 42.56 -3.48 -5.57
CA PHE A 88 43.67 -3.65 -4.62
C PHE A 88 43.34 -3.24 -3.18
N LEU A 89 42.30 -2.43 -2.97
CA LEU A 89 41.98 -1.88 -1.64
C LEU A 89 40.94 -2.74 -0.93
N THR A 90 41.28 -3.25 0.25
CA THR A 90 40.31 -3.77 1.21
C THR A 90 39.51 -2.60 1.78
N GLY A 91 38.18 -2.70 1.78
CA GLY A 91 37.35 -1.71 2.43
C GLY A 91 37.21 -2.06 3.91
N TYR A 92 37.68 -1.17 4.79
CA TYR A 92 37.59 -1.33 6.24
C TYR A 92 36.46 -0.48 6.82
N ASP A 93 35.89 -0.94 7.94
CA ASP A 93 34.80 -0.30 8.69
C ASP A 93 33.71 0.24 7.76
N ILE A 94 33.23 -0.61 6.85
CA ILE A 94 32.14 -0.25 5.96
C ILE A 94 30.87 -0.31 6.79
N SER A 95 30.43 0.86 7.22
CA SER A 95 29.17 1.00 7.92
C SER A 95 28.04 1.17 6.92
N GLY A 96 27.05 0.33 7.16
CA GLY A 96 25.87 0.19 6.38
C GLY A 96 24.85 1.29 6.66
N LEU A 97 24.60 2.08 5.64
CA LEU A 97 23.25 2.38 5.17
C LEU A 97 22.49 3.44 5.97
N PHE A 98 22.82 4.71 5.70
CA PHE A 98 21.95 5.83 6.08
C PHE A 98 20.91 6.06 4.99
N PHE A 99 19.63 5.95 5.32
CA PHE A 99 18.57 6.46 4.46
C PHE A 99 18.52 7.98 4.60
N ASP A 100 19.14 8.71 3.67
CA ASP A 100 19.27 10.17 3.76
C ASP A 100 17.90 10.90 3.79
N LYS A 101 16.86 10.27 3.23
CA LYS A 101 15.51 10.84 3.09
C LYS A 101 14.42 9.78 3.20
N LEU A 102 14.44 8.97 4.25
CA LEU A 102 13.36 8.02 4.49
C LEU A 102 12.07 8.77 4.86
N SER A 103 10.93 8.38 4.30
CA SER A 103 9.64 8.94 4.72
C SER A 103 9.41 8.68 6.21
N SER A 104 8.78 9.61 6.93
CA SER A 104 8.47 9.46 8.36
C SER A 104 7.62 8.23 8.70
N SER A 105 6.90 7.71 7.71
CA SER A 105 6.08 6.49 7.82
C SER A 105 6.88 5.19 7.72
N LEU A 106 8.18 5.26 7.43
CA LEU A 106 9.10 4.13 7.43
C LEU A 106 10.13 4.36 8.53
N GLN A 107 10.19 3.46 9.50
CA GLN A 107 11.17 3.52 10.59
C GLN A 107 12.31 2.52 10.34
N PRO A 108 13.57 2.95 10.33
CA PRO A 108 14.69 2.02 10.23
C PRO A 108 14.82 1.22 11.52
N GLY A 109 15.14 -0.07 11.38
CA GLY A 109 15.38 -0.96 12.50
C GLY A 109 16.63 -0.58 13.32
N PRO A 110 16.75 -1.12 14.54
CA PRO A 110 17.83 -0.78 15.46
C PRO A 110 19.08 -1.61 15.13
N GLN A 111 19.90 -1.19 14.16
CA GLN A 111 21.30 -1.65 14.02
C GLN A 111 22.05 -0.91 12.90
N PRO A 112 23.25 -0.33 13.15
CA PRO A 112 24.20 -0.07 12.08
C PRO A 112 24.86 -1.40 11.69
N LEU A 113 24.66 -1.85 10.46
CA LEU A 113 25.38 -3.02 9.96
C LEU A 113 26.80 -2.63 9.60
N VAL A 114 27.78 -3.02 10.41
CA VAL A 114 29.20 -2.73 10.16
C VAL A 114 29.89 -3.97 9.60
N ILE A 115 30.65 -3.78 8.52
CA ILE A 115 31.59 -4.78 8.01
C ILE A 115 32.99 -4.29 8.32
N ASP A 116 33.71 -5.04 9.16
CA ASP A 116 35.07 -4.68 9.59
C ASP A 116 36.06 -4.67 8.42
N ALA A 117 35.98 -5.67 7.54
CA ALA A 117 36.83 -5.77 6.36
C ALA A 117 36.14 -6.49 5.19
N LEU A 118 36.20 -5.88 4.01
CA LEU A 118 35.73 -6.47 2.76
C LEU A 118 36.87 -6.47 1.72
N ALA A 119 37.43 -7.64 1.47
CA ALA A 119 38.55 -7.80 0.54
C ALA A 119 38.16 -7.44 -0.92
N PRO A 120 39.14 -7.06 -1.78
CA PRO A 120 38.92 -6.82 -3.20
C PRO A 120 38.13 -7.94 -3.88
N GLY A 121 37.08 -7.60 -4.62
CA GLY A 121 36.23 -8.54 -5.35
C GLY A 121 35.29 -9.41 -4.50
N LYS A 122 35.33 -9.29 -3.16
CA LYS A 122 34.42 -10.03 -2.28
C LYS A 122 33.09 -9.29 -2.08
N SER A 123 32.07 -10.09 -1.79
CA SER A 123 30.74 -9.63 -1.43
C SER A 123 30.42 -9.98 0.01
N ALA A 124 29.59 -9.16 0.65
CA ALA A 124 29.01 -9.42 1.95
C ALA A 124 27.52 -9.07 1.92
N ASP A 125 26.70 -9.91 2.52
CA ASP A 125 25.26 -9.71 2.64
C ASP A 125 24.92 -9.13 4.00
N LEU A 126 24.02 -8.15 3.97
CA LEU A 126 23.63 -7.35 5.11
C LEU A 126 22.11 -7.31 5.19
N GLU A 127 21.54 -7.80 6.29
CA GLU A 127 20.10 -7.72 6.55
C GLU A 127 19.73 -6.39 7.17
N VAL A 128 18.68 -5.76 6.65
CA VAL A 128 18.15 -4.50 7.17
C VAL A 128 16.67 -4.63 7.40
N GLU A 129 16.26 -4.15 8.57
CA GLU A 129 14.86 -4.09 8.95
C GLU A 129 14.32 -2.67 8.71
N LEU A 130 13.14 -2.59 8.09
CA LEU A 130 12.35 -1.38 7.92
C LEU A 130 10.94 -1.64 8.44
N LYS A 131 10.50 -0.90 9.46
CA LYS A 131 9.13 -0.98 9.94
C LYS A 131 8.24 -0.02 9.17
N ALA A 132 7.24 -0.55 8.47
CA ALA A 132 6.24 0.26 7.80
C ALA A 132 5.14 0.65 8.80
N LEU A 133 5.01 1.94 9.12
CA LEU A 133 4.05 2.41 10.13
C LEU A 133 2.65 2.63 9.54
N ARG A 134 2.59 3.11 8.30
CA ARG A 134 1.36 3.49 7.62
C ARG A 134 1.36 2.91 6.21
N ARG A 135 0.18 2.61 5.69
CA ARG A 135 -0.03 2.21 4.29
C ARG A 135 0.34 3.36 3.34
N GLY A 136 0.70 3.03 2.11
CA GLY A 136 1.08 4.01 1.10
C GLY A 136 2.08 3.49 0.09
N ALA A 137 2.19 4.19 -1.04
CA ALA A 137 3.28 3.99 -1.99
C ALA A 137 4.49 4.83 -1.57
N TYR A 138 5.57 4.15 -1.17
CA TYR A 138 6.81 4.80 -0.74
C TYR A 138 7.93 4.57 -1.74
N VAL A 139 8.76 5.60 -1.92
CA VAL A 139 10.04 5.47 -2.63
C VAL A 139 11.13 5.24 -1.59
N VAL A 140 11.74 4.06 -1.60
CA VAL A 140 12.86 3.78 -0.70
C VAL A 140 14.08 4.53 -1.23
N PRO A 141 14.65 5.49 -0.47
CA PRO A 141 15.71 6.35 -0.97
C PRO A 141 16.99 5.55 -1.13
N ARG A 142 17.82 5.96 -2.11
CA ARG A 142 19.10 5.32 -2.40
C ARG A 142 19.93 5.08 -1.15
N LEU A 143 20.41 3.86 -1.03
CA LEU A 143 21.23 3.45 0.08
C LEU A 143 22.68 3.90 -0.14
N GLN A 144 23.27 4.48 0.90
CA GLN A 144 24.66 4.92 0.85
C GLN A 144 25.48 4.17 1.88
N ALA A 145 26.48 3.43 1.42
CA ALA A 145 27.53 2.89 2.28
C ALA A 145 28.60 3.95 2.51
N PHE A 146 29.12 4.04 3.74
CA PHE A 146 30.23 4.92 4.10
C PHE A 146 31.28 4.12 4.87
N SER A 147 32.54 4.51 4.73
CA SER A 147 33.63 3.99 5.56
C SER A 147 34.00 5.03 6.62
N THR A 148 34.21 4.55 7.84
CA THR A 148 34.71 5.35 8.98
C THR A 148 36.21 5.15 9.24
N PHE A 149 36.85 4.28 8.47
CA PHE A 149 38.28 4.00 8.56
C PHE A 149 39.12 5.23 8.16
N PRO A 150 40.27 5.51 8.81
CA PRO A 150 40.94 4.71 9.85
C PRO A 150 40.60 5.04 11.32
N PHE A 151 40.18 6.27 11.62
CA PHE A 151 40.10 6.74 13.02
C PHE A 151 38.66 6.90 13.55
N ASN A 152 37.64 6.51 12.77
CA ASN A 152 36.23 6.71 13.12
C ASN A 152 35.86 8.15 13.49
N LEU A 153 36.55 9.14 12.89
CA LEU A 153 36.26 10.57 13.06
C LEU A 153 35.48 11.16 11.88
N TRP A 154 35.57 10.51 10.71
CA TRP A 154 35.03 11.02 9.45
C TRP A 154 34.37 9.90 8.64
N ARG A 155 33.23 10.21 8.02
CA ARG A 155 32.48 9.31 7.13
C ARG A 155 32.80 9.63 5.68
N THR A 156 33.51 8.72 5.04
CA THR A 156 33.77 8.78 3.60
C THR A 156 32.72 7.96 2.87
N GLN A 157 31.82 8.62 2.15
CA GLN A 157 30.81 7.97 1.32
C GLN A 157 31.47 7.14 0.23
N THR A 158 31.02 5.92 -0.03
CA THR A 158 31.57 5.07 -1.11
C THR A 158 31.09 5.55 -2.49
N ARG A 159 31.65 5.03 -3.60
CA ARG A 159 31.26 5.40 -4.98
C ARG A 159 30.11 4.56 -5.56
N GLY A 160 29.49 3.69 -4.76
CA GLY A 160 28.38 2.83 -5.19
C GLY A 160 27.04 3.51 -5.15
N VAL A 161 26.19 3.18 -6.13
CA VAL A 161 24.80 3.60 -6.17
C VAL A 161 23.95 2.33 -6.28
N SER A 162 23.06 2.12 -5.32
CA SER A 162 21.93 1.20 -5.47
C SER A 162 20.77 1.95 -6.16
N GLN A 163 20.11 1.30 -7.12
CA GLN A 163 18.76 1.67 -7.52
C GLN A 163 17.82 0.97 -6.54
N LEU A 164 17.04 1.73 -5.78
CA LEU A 164 16.02 1.19 -4.90
C LEU A 164 14.64 1.31 -5.55
N GLY A 165 13.85 0.27 -5.35
CA GLY A 165 12.50 0.11 -5.90
C GLY A 165 11.45 0.91 -5.16
N LYS A 166 10.23 0.84 -5.69
CA LYS A 166 9.01 1.30 -5.02
C LYS A 166 8.61 0.25 -3.99
N LEU A 167 8.18 0.70 -2.82
CA LEU A 167 7.62 -0.15 -1.77
C LEU A 167 6.15 0.24 -1.58
N LEU A 168 5.25 -0.69 -1.86
CA LEU A 168 3.82 -0.52 -1.62
C LEU A 168 3.45 -1.15 -0.28
N VAL A 169 3.05 -0.31 0.67
CA VAL A 169 2.59 -0.78 1.98
C VAL A 169 1.06 -0.89 1.93
N LEU A 170 0.56 -2.12 1.91
CA LEU A 170 -0.85 -2.49 1.92
C LEU A 170 -1.50 -2.19 3.29
N PRO A 171 -2.81 -1.92 3.34
CA PRO A 171 -3.52 -1.81 4.61
C PRO A 171 -3.46 -3.12 5.40
N ARG A 172 -3.34 -3.01 6.71
CA ARG A 172 -3.52 -4.13 7.62
C ARG A 172 -5.00 -4.25 7.96
N PHE A 173 -5.54 -5.45 7.90
CA PHE A 173 -6.93 -5.72 8.25
C PHE A 173 -7.04 -7.06 8.99
N HIS A 174 -8.22 -7.31 9.56
CA HIS A 174 -8.59 -8.57 10.17
C HIS A 174 -9.61 -9.26 9.24
N PRO A 175 -9.34 -10.47 8.73
CA PRO A 175 -10.31 -11.21 7.93
C PRO A 175 -11.60 -11.43 8.74
N ALA A 176 -12.75 -11.07 8.17
CA ALA A 176 -14.05 -11.49 8.72
C ALA A 176 -14.24 -12.98 8.40
N GLU A 177 -15.01 -13.72 9.20
CA GLU A 177 -15.30 -15.14 8.93
C GLU A 177 -16.22 -15.26 7.70
N SER A 178 -17.29 -14.46 7.69
CA SER A 178 -18.26 -14.43 6.60
C SER A 178 -18.84 -13.04 6.39
N ILE A 179 -19.44 -12.84 5.22
CA ILE A 179 -20.20 -11.64 4.89
C ILE A 179 -21.62 -12.03 4.50
N THR A 180 -22.60 -11.45 5.19
CA THR A 180 -24.02 -11.71 4.91
C THR A 180 -24.52 -10.66 3.93
N LEU A 181 -24.66 -11.06 2.67
CA LEU A 181 -25.24 -10.19 1.66
C LEU A 181 -26.76 -10.36 1.64
N PRO A 182 -27.52 -9.27 1.49
CA PRO A 182 -28.96 -9.39 1.30
C PRO A 182 -29.24 -10.19 0.03
N GLY A 183 -30.24 -11.08 0.09
CA GLY A 183 -30.64 -11.91 -1.05
C GLY A 183 -31.23 -11.04 -2.16
N SER A 184 -30.41 -10.65 -3.12
CA SER A 184 -30.87 -9.97 -4.33
C SER A 184 -31.59 -10.96 -5.25
N THR A 185 -32.78 -10.59 -5.73
CA THR A 185 -33.49 -11.33 -6.79
C THR A 185 -32.90 -11.08 -8.18
N ARG A 186 -32.03 -10.08 -8.34
CA ARG A 186 -31.28 -9.81 -9.58
C ARG A 186 -30.09 -10.75 -9.70
N HIS A 187 -30.38 -11.98 -10.07
CA HIS A 187 -29.40 -12.87 -10.67
C HIS A 187 -29.29 -12.48 -12.14
N GLN A 188 -28.18 -11.85 -12.55
CA GLN A 188 -28.00 -11.55 -13.97
C GLN A 188 -27.51 -12.80 -14.72
N PRO A 189 -28.21 -13.24 -15.79
CA PRO A 189 -27.66 -14.26 -16.68
C PRO A 189 -26.40 -13.68 -17.32
N GLY A 190 -25.26 -14.36 -17.11
CA GLY A 190 -23.91 -14.00 -17.57
C GLY A 190 -23.81 -12.85 -18.58
N GLY A 191 -23.90 -11.60 -18.08
CA GLY A 191 -23.88 -10.37 -18.85
C GLY A 191 -22.48 -9.97 -19.30
N ILE A 192 -21.73 -10.90 -19.91
CA ILE A 192 -20.51 -10.61 -20.67
C ILE A 192 -20.58 -11.44 -21.95
N MET A 193 -21.58 -11.15 -22.79
CA MET A 193 -21.65 -11.69 -24.15
C MET A 193 -20.76 -10.91 -25.13
N LEU A 194 -19.89 -10.02 -24.65
CA LEU A 194 -19.03 -9.17 -25.47
C LEU A 194 -17.62 -9.04 -24.88
N THR A 195 -16.97 -10.17 -24.61
CA THR A 195 -15.51 -10.43 -24.70
C THR A 195 -15.13 -11.64 -23.85
N SER A 196 -15.74 -12.80 -24.13
CA SER A 196 -15.00 -14.05 -23.93
C SER A 196 -13.97 -14.13 -25.06
N HIS A 197 -12.75 -13.66 -24.76
CA HIS A 197 -11.60 -14.07 -25.56
C HIS A 197 -11.51 -15.60 -25.44
N ILE A 198 -11.89 -16.28 -26.53
CA ILE A 198 -11.46 -17.62 -26.97
C ILE A 198 -11.06 -18.55 -25.81
N GLY A 199 -11.98 -19.40 -25.33
CA GLY A 199 -11.59 -20.53 -24.46
C GLY A 199 -12.70 -21.21 -23.69
N GLU A 200 -13.63 -20.46 -23.10
CA GLU A 200 -14.60 -21.01 -22.15
C GLU A 200 -16.03 -20.81 -22.65
N SER A 201 -16.62 -21.91 -23.10
CA SER A 201 -18.04 -22.00 -23.44
C SER A 201 -18.83 -22.30 -22.16
N PRO A 202 -20.06 -21.79 -22.01
CA PRO A 202 -20.90 -22.16 -20.87
C PRO A 202 -21.03 -23.69 -20.78
N GLU A 203 -21.14 -24.22 -19.55
CA GLU A 203 -21.14 -25.66 -19.33
C GLU A 203 -22.36 -26.31 -20.00
N TYR A 204 -22.12 -27.33 -20.82
CA TYR A 204 -23.18 -28.06 -21.51
C TYR A 204 -23.89 -28.99 -20.53
N ILE A 205 -25.19 -28.78 -20.32
CA ILE A 205 -26.01 -29.64 -19.43
C ILE A 205 -26.58 -30.81 -20.22
N GLY A 206 -27.02 -30.56 -21.46
CA GLY A 206 -27.79 -31.56 -22.19
C GLY A 206 -28.44 -31.03 -23.47
N ASN A 207 -29.29 -31.88 -24.03
CA ASN A 207 -30.04 -31.61 -25.25
C ASN A 207 -31.53 -31.63 -24.95
N ARG A 208 -32.29 -30.70 -25.53
CA ARG A 208 -33.75 -30.76 -25.52
C ARG A 208 -34.35 -30.53 -26.90
N GLU A 209 -35.63 -30.84 -27.04
CA GLU A 209 -36.40 -30.53 -28.24
C GLU A 209 -36.57 -29.01 -28.39
N TYR A 210 -36.44 -28.53 -29.63
CA TYR A 210 -36.58 -27.12 -30.00
C TYR A 210 -37.97 -26.60 -29.64
N ARG A 211 -38.01 -25.40 -29.08
CA ARG A 211 -39.24 -24.64 -28.86
C ARG A 211 -39.19 -23.36 -29.69
N PRO A 212 -40.32 -22.92 -30.28
CA PRO A 212 -40.38 -21.65 -30.97
C PRO A 212 -39.86 -20.51 -30.08
N GLY A 213 -38.85 -19.78 -30.56
CA GLY A 213 -38.14 -18.74 -29.80
C GLY A 213 -36.70 -19.09 -29.43
N ASP A 214 -36.30 -20.36 -29.54
CA ASP A 214 -34.91 -20.76 -29.31
C ASP A 214 -33.96 -20.21 -30.37
N SER A 215 -32.76 -19.82 -29.93
CA SER A 215 -31.72 -19.31 -30.83
C SER A 215 -31.24 -20.39 -31.82
N MET A 216 -31.25 -20.05 -33.11
CA MET A 216 -30.73 -20.91 -34.18
C MET A 216 -29.27 -21.34 -33.96
N ARG A 217 -28.48 -20.53 -33.24
CA ARG A 217 -27.07 -20.81 -32.94
C ARG A 217 -26.88 -21.95 -31.93
N ARG A 218 -27.90 -22.24 -31.12
CA ARG A 218 -27.85 -23.31 -30.11
C ARG A 218 -28.34 -24.66 -30.65
N ILE A 219 -28.71 -24.76 -31.94
CA ILE A 219 -29.18 -26.01 -32.56
C ILE A 219 -28.04 -27.03 -32.66
N ASP A 220 -28.29 -28.25 -32.17
CA ASP A 220 -27.41 -29.38 -32.42
C ASP A 220 -27.80 -30.08 -33.73
N PHE A 221 -27.16 -29.67 -34.83
CA PHE A 221 -27.40 -30.25 -36.15
C PHE A 221 -27.11 -31.75 -36.22
N ARG A 222 -26.19 -32.27 -35.39
CA ARG A 222 -25.85 -33.70 -35.38
C ARG A 222 -26.94 -34.52 -34.71
N SER A 223 -27.47 -34.04 -33.59
CA SER A 223 -28.61 -34.67 -32.91
C SER A 223 -29.89 -34.54 -33.72
N TRP A 224 -30.11 -33.40 -34.39
CA TRP A 224 -31.24 -33.23 -35.31
C TRP A 224 -31.20 -34.24 -36.45
N GLY A 225 -30.05 -34.40 -37.12
CA GLY A 225 -29.92 -35.36 -38.22
C GLY A 225 -30.18 -36.82 -37.82
N ARG A 226 -29.91 -37.20 -36.56
CA ARG A 226 -30.14 -38.57 -36.06
C ARG A 226 -31.57 -38.83 -35.63
N LEU A 227 -32.21 -37.85 -34.99
CA LEU A 227 -33.53 -38.01 -34.37
C LEU A 227 -34.68 -37.52 -35.28
N ALA A 228 -34.34 -36.91 -36.43
CA ALA A 228 -35.28 -36.30 -37.37
C ALA A 228 -36.21 -35.24 -36.72
N LYS A 229 -35.78 -34.68 -35.59
CA LYS A 229 -36.48 -33.63 -34.82
C LYS A 229 -35.48 -32.53 -34.45
N PRO A 230 -35.86 -31.24 -34.46
CA PRO A 230 -34.90 -30.17 -34.14
C PRO A 230 -34.53 -30.22 -32.65
N ILE A 231 -33.24 -30.34 -32.37
CA ILE A 231 -32.67 -30.43 -31.02
C ILE A 231 -31.81 -29.20 -30.74
N VAL A 232 -31.90 -28.67 -29.52
CA VAL A 232 -31.15 -27.52 -29.04
C VAL A 232 -30.28 -27.94 -27.86
N ARG A 233 -29.02 -27.48 -27.85
CA ARG A 233 -28.09 -27.63 -26.72
C ARG A 233 -28.50 -26.69 -25.59
N GLU A 234 -28.70 -27.23 -24.41
CA GLU A 234 -28.86 -26.46 -23.18
C GLU A 234 -27.51 -26.30 -22.49
N TYR A 235 -27.26 -25.06 -22.10
CA TYR A 235 -26.08 -24.67 -21.36
C TYR A 235 -26.50 -24.10 -20.02
N GLN A 236 -25.73 -24.39 -18.97
CA GLN A 236 -25.91 -23.78 -17.66
C GLN A 236 -25.45 -22.33 -17.76
N GLU A 237 -26.39 -21.41 -17.57
CA GLU A 237 -26.06 -20.00 -17.41
C GLU A 237 -25.65 -19.79 -15.95
N GLU A 238 -24.36 -19.51 -15.72
CA GLU A 238 -23.88 -19.08 -14.41
C GLU A 238 -24.37 -17.66 -14.13
N TYR A 239 -25.12 -17.53 -13.04
CA TYR A 239 -25.57 -16.27 -12.50
C TYR A 239 -24.55 -15.79 -11.48
N TYR A 240 -23.85 -14.70 -11.77
CA TYR A 240 -22.98 -14.06 -10.78
C TYR A 240 -23.69 -12.86 -10.17
N SER A 241 -23.63 -12.75 -8.84
CA SER A 241 -24.04 -11.54 -8.13
C SER A 241 -22.91 -10.51 -8.23
N ARG A 242 -23.22 -9.38 -8.85
CA ARG A 242 -22.29 -8.25 -9.04
C ARG A 242 -22.44 -7.27 -7.90
N ILE A 243 -21.35 -7.04 -7.19
CA ILE A 243 -21.34 -6.22 -5.99
C ILE A 243 -20.53 -4.96 -6.26
N ALA A 244 -21.08 -3.81 -5.87
CA ALA A 244 -20.34 -2.55 -5.80
C ALA A 244 -19.91 -2.28 -4.36
N LEU A 245 -18.63 -2.00 -4.14
CA LEU A 245 -18.09 -1.51 -2.87
C LEU A 245 -17.85 -0.02 -2.97
N VAL A 246 -18.70 0.77 -2.32
CA VAL A 246 -18.56 2.23 -2.28
C VAL A 246 -17.84 2.62 -1.00
N PHE A 247 -16.70 3.30 -1.14
CA PHE A 247 -15.84 3.67 -0.02
C PHE A 247 -15.76 5.20 0.18
N ASP A 248 -16.16 5.65 1.35
CA ASP A 248 -16.12 7.06 1.70
C ASP A 248 -14.72 7.52 2.11
N THR A 249 -14.25 8.57 1.43
CA THR A 249 -12.97 9.23 1.74
C THR A 249 -13.14 10.63 2.32
N PHE A 250 -14.38 11.12 2.41
CA PHE A 250 -14.67 12.52 2.73
C PHE A 250 -14.58 12.79 4.23
N ILE A 251 -13.60 13.61 4.62
CA ILE A 251 -13.43 14.07 5.99
C ILE A 251 -13.60 15.59 6.04
N PRO A 252 -14.71 16.09 6.63
CA PRO A 252 -14.97 17.52 6.70
C PRO A 252 -13.96 18.26 7.59
N GLY A 253 -13.57 19.47 7.17
CA GLY A 253 -12.91 20.45 8.03
C GLY A 253 -11.42 20.72 7.76
N LYS A 254 -10.86 21.68 8.53
CA LYS A 254 -9.46 22.13 8.49
C LYS A 254 -8.54 21.36 9.43
N ARG A 255 -8.96 20.17 9.91
CA ARG A 255 -8.17 19.41 10.90
C ARG A 255 -6.87 18.94 10.26
N LYS A 256 -5.74 19.31 10.87
CA LYS A 256 -4.43 18.83 10.44
C LYS A 256 -4.39 17.31 10.60
N GLU A 257 -3.99 16.63 9.54
CA GLU A 257 -3.84 15.19 9.55
C GLU A 257 -2.74 14.79 10.54
N PRO A 258 -3.02 13.88 11.50
CA PRO A 258 -2.01 13.40 12.41
C PRO A 258 -1.03 12.48 11.65
N PRO A 259 0.18 12.22 12.18
CA PRO A 259 1.17 11.38 11.52
C PRO A 259 0.68 9.98 11.12
N GLY A 260 -0.29 9.43 11.86
CA GLY A 260 -0.90 8.12 11.62
C GLY A 260 -2.10 8.12 10.67
N GLY A 261 -2.53 9.26 10.12
CA GLY A 261 -3.78 9.36 9.38
C GLY A 261 -5.01 9.48 10.29
N PHE A 262 -6.20 9.66 9.73
CA PHE A 262 -7.42 9.75 10.52
C PHE A 262 -7.86 8.36 10.96
N ASP A 263 -7.98 8.13 12.26
CA ASP A 263 -8.41 6.86 12.85
C ASP A 263 -9.63 6.23 12.16
N ASN A 264 -10.69 7.01 11.90
CA ASN A 264 -11.89 6.51 11.22
C ASN A 264 -11.60 6.08 9.78
N LEU A 265 -10.77 6.83 9.05
CA LEU A 265 -10.39 6.49 7.67
C LEU A 265 -9.50 5.24 7.62
N GLU A 266 -8.49 5.16 8.50
CA GLU A 266 -7.61 4.00 8.59
C GLU A 266 -8.40 2.72 8.94
N ALA A 267 -9.35 2.83 9.88
CA ALA A 267 -10.25 1.73 10.22
C ALA A 267 -11.20 1.39 9.09
N ALA A 268 -11.82 2.38 8.43
CA ALA A 268 -12.70 2.13 7.29
C ALA A 268 -11.97 1.44 6.14
N ILE A 269 -10.71 1.80 5.88
CA ILE A 269 -9.88 1.13 4.87
C ILE A 269 -9.57 -0.31 5.26
N SER A 270 -9.31 -0.55 6.55
CA SER A 270 -9.14 -1.90 7.09
C SER A 270 -10.42 -2.72 6.93
N LEU A 271 -11.59 -2.13 7.20
CA LEU A 271 -12.90 -2.76 7.03
C LEU A 271 -13.20 -3.04 5.54
N ALA A 272 -12.92 -2.10 4.64
CA ALA A 272 -13.08 -2.29 3.20
C ALA A 272 -12.17 -3.41 2.67
N ALA A 273 -10.95 -3.52 3.18
CA ALA A 273 -10.06 -4.65 2.88
C ALA A 273 -10.64 -5.98 3.38
N ALA A 274 -11.20 -6.02 4.60
CA ALA A 274 -11.83 -7.23 5.13
C ALA A 274 -13.10 -7.63 4.35
N VAL A 275 -13.91 -6.66 3.92
CA VAL A 275 -15.05 -6.89 3.02
C VAL A 275 -14.58 -7.46 1.69
N ALA A 276 -13.56 -6.84 1.07
CA ALA A 276 -13.03 -7.31 -0.20
C ALA A 276 -12.45 -8.74 -0.10
N ASP A 277 -11.77 -9.06 1.00
CA ASP A 277 -11.27 -10.40 1.30
C ASP A 277 -12.42 -11.43 1.44
N ALA A 278 -13.47 -11.08 2.20
CA ALA A 278 -14.64 -11.93 2.36
C ALA A 278 -15.39 -12.17 1.03
N LEU A 279 -15.54 -11.13 0.22
CA LEU A 279 -16.16 -11.23 -1.11
C LEU A 279 -15.30 -12.05 -2.08
N ALA A 280 -13.98 -11.91 -2.03
CA ALA A 280 -13.06 -12.67 -2.87
C ALA A 280 -13.04 -14.18 -2.57
N ARG A 281 -13.45 -14.59 -1.36
CA ARG A 281 -13.65 -16.01 -1.02
C ARG A 281 -14.98 -16.57 -1.52
N GLY A 282 -15.95 -15.72 -1.85
CA GLY A 282 -17.24 -16.13 -2.42
C GLY A 282 -17.23 -16.11 -3.95
N GLU A 283 -18.33 -16.53 -4.55
CA GLU A 283 -18.54 -16.49 -6.01
C GLU A 283 -19.12 -15.12 -6.45
N TYR A 284 -18.53 -14.04 -5.97
CA TYR A 284 -18.99 -12.67 -6.24
C TYR A 284 -18.04 -11.93 -7.16
N ILE A 285 -18.60 -11.13 -8.08
CA ILE A 285 -17.81 -10.21 -8.89
C ILE A 285 -17.89 -8.84 -8.23
N LEU A 286 -16.74 -8.36 -7.74
CA LEU A 286 -16.60 -7.00 -7.23
C LEU A 286 -16.33 -6.03 -8.41
N ASP A 287 -17.28 -5.14 -8.71
CA ASP A 287 -17.31 -4.33 -9.94
C ASP A 287 -16.97 -2.84 -9.74
N ILE A 288 -17.06 -2.31 -8.52
CA ILE A 288 -16.87 -0.87 -8.28
C ILE A 288 -16.14 -0.66 -6.96
N PHE A 289 -15.14 0.23 -7.00
CA PHE A 289 -14.48 0.77 -5.84
C PHE A 289 -14.46 2.31 -5.93
N ALA A 290 -15.52 2.95 -5.43
CA ALA A 290 -15.62 4.41 -5.44
C ALA A 290 -14.89 4.99 -4.23
N ALA A 291 -13.81 5.76 -4.40
CA ALA A 291 -13.08 6.37 -3.28
C ALA A 291 -12.28 7.61 -3.68
N GLY A 292 -12.88 8.81 -3.63
CA GLY A 292 -12.12 10.05 -3.84
C GLY A 292 -12.94 11.20 -4.43
N PRO A 293 -12.29 12.25 -4.96
CA PRO A 293 -12.95 13.30 -5.74
C PRO A 293 -13.52 12.80 -7.08
N GLU A 294 -13.10 11.62 -7.54
CA GLU A 294 -13.55 10.98 -8.78
C GLU A 294 -13.99 9.53 -8.50
N LEU A 295 -14.93 9.03 -9.30
CA LEU A 295 -15.40 7.65 -9.25
C LEU A 295 -14.40 6.73 -9.99
N TYR A 296 -13.81 5.78 -9.28
CA TYR A 296 -12.97 4.74 -9.89
C TYR A 296 -13.81 3.49 -10.16
N VAL A 297 -14.16 3.23 -11.41
CA VAL A 297 -14.91 2.03 -11.82
C VAL A 297 -13.94 0.93 -12.21
N PHE A 298 -13.99 -0.22 -11.53
CA PHE A 298 -13.13 -1.36 -11.82
C PHE A 298 -13.95 -2.58 -12.23
N ARG A 299 -14.11 -2.78 -13.54
CA ARG A 299 -14.81 -3.96 -14.06
C ARG A 299 -13.88 -5.14 -14.01
N SER A 300 -14.09 -6.00 -13.03
CA SER A 300 -13.27 -7.17 -12.93
C SER A 300 -13.77 -8.29 -13.81
N GLY A 301 -12.88 -8.87 -14.62
CA GLY A 301 -13.20 -10.06 -15.39
C GLY A 301 -13.54 -11.25 -14.48
N ARG A 302 -14.29 -12.22 -15.00
CA ARG A 302 -14.73 -13.45 -14.30
C ARG A 302 -13.63 -14.25 -13.60
N HIS A 303 -12.37 -13.96 -13.88
CA HIS A 303 -11.25 -14.49 -13.10
C HIS A 303 -10.39 -13.33 -12.63
N THR A 304 -10.20 -13.30 -11.32
CA THR A 304 -9.27 -12.43 -10.60
C THR A 304 -9.55 -10.93 -10.70
N THR A 305 -10.64 -10.47 -10.06
CA THR A 305 -10.49 -9.27 -9.21
C THR A 305 -9.49 -9.65 -8.17
N HIS A 306 -8.20 -9.43 -8.47
CA HIS A 306 -7.13 -9.75 -7.56
C HIS A 306 -7.42 -8.93 -6.30
N PHE A 307 -7.85 -9.60 -5.24
CA PHE A 307 -7.96 -9.02 -3.91
C PHE A 307 -6.76 -8.10 -3.60
N GLU A 308 -5.57 -8.48 -4.09
CA GLU A 308 -4.39 -7.64 -4.13
C GLU A 308 -4.60 -6.26 -4.77
N SER A 309 -5.16 -6.14 -5.98
CA SER A 309 -5.44 -4.86 -6.64
C SER A 309 -6.35 -3.95 -5.79
N VAL A 310 -7.34 -4.52 -5.09
CA VAL A 310 -8.16 -3.75 -4.15
C VAL A 310 -7.29 -3.22 -3.00
N LEU A 311 -6.42 -4.05 -2.42
CA LEU A 311 -5.47 -3.61 -1.40
C LEU A 311 -4.48 -2.55 -1.91
N GLU A 312 -4.04 -2.65 -3.17
CA GLU A 312 -3.16 -1.66 -3.79
C GLU A 312 -3.85 -0.31 -3.93
N ILE A 313 -5.12 -0.28 -4.35
CA ILE A 313 -5.90 0.96 -4.41
C ILE A 313 -6.10 1.51 -3.00
N LEU A 314 -6.58 0.69 -2.07
CA LEU A 314 -6.77 1.06 -0.66
C LEU A 314 -5.49 1.62 -0.02
N SER A 315 -4.32 1.13 -0.42
CA SER A 315 -3.04 1.64 0.04
C SER A 315 -2.75 3.09 -0.37
N CYS A 316 -3.30 3.53 -1.51
CA CYS A 316 -3.07 4.86 -2.08
C CYS A 316 -4.20 5.87 -1.80
N ILE A 317 -5.24 5.47 -1.07
CA ILE A 317 -6.35 6.37 -0.74
C ILE A 317 -5.96 7.32 0.39
N ASP A 318 -6.15 8.61 0.13
CA ASP A 318 -6.02 9.69 1.10
C ASP A 318 -7.38 10.35 1.40
N ALA A 319 -7.43 11.11 2.49
CA ALA A 319 -8.64 11.83 2.90
C ALA A 319 -9.01 12.92 1.88
N CYS A 320 -10.24 12.84 1.35
CA CYS A 320 -10.82 13.88 0.53
C CYS A 320 -11.36 15.01 1.41
N ARG A 321 -11.02 16.27 1.08
CA ARG A 321 -11.45 17.47 1.83
C ARG A 321 -12.68 18.15 1.25
N THR A 322 -13.01 17.82 0.01
CA THR A 322 -14.18 18.33 -0.70
C THR A 322 -15.22 17.22 -0.75
N ASN A 323 -16.49 17.54 -0.52
CA ASN A 323 -17.56 16.55 -0.59
C ASN A 323 -17.68 16.02 -2.04
N PRO A 324 -17.41 14.72 -2.30
CA PRO A 324 -17.41 14.17 -3.65
C PRO A 324 -18.79 13.66 -4.11
N PHE A 325 -19.74 13.50 -3.20
CA PHE A 325 -21.00 12.78 -3.45
C PHE A 325 -21.88 13.46 -4.50
N ALA A 326 -21.80 14.79 -4.67
CA ALA A 326 -22.51 15.48 -5.74
C ALA A 326 -22.07 15.03 -7.15
N THR A 327 -20.82 14.58 -7.29
CA THR A 327 -20.26 14.09 -8.56
C THR A 327 -20.35 12.56 -8.65
N VAL A 328 -20.10 11.87 -7.53
CA VAL A 328 -20.06 10.41 -7.47
C VAL A 328 -21.44 9.78 -7.57
N THR A 329 -22.48 10.38 -6.98
CA THR A 329 -23.83 9.78 -6.96
C THR A 329 -24.43 9.59 -8.36
N PRO A 330 -24.44 10.60 -9.26
CA PRO A 330 -24.95 10.42 -10.62
C PRO A 330 -24.13 9.39 -11.41
N ALA A 331 -22.80 9.44 -11.31
CA ALA A 331 -21.92 8.52 -12.01
C ALA A 331 -22.07 7.07 -11.51
N LEU A 332 -22.33 6.87 -10.21
CA LEU A 332 -22.67 5.57 -9.68
C LEU A 332 -24.00 5.08 -10.27
N ALA A 333 -25.03 5.92 -10.28
CA ALA A 333 -26.37 5.57 -10.76
C ALA A 333 -26.36 5.05 -12.21
N ASP A 334 -25.53 5.63 -13.07
CA ASP A 334 -25.35 5.18 -14.47
C ASP A 334 -24.82 3.73 -14.57
N GLU A 335 -24.04 3.27 -13.59
CA GLU A 335 -23.43 1.94 -13.56
C GLU A 335 -24.29 0.90 -12.79
N LEU A 336 -25.28 1.32 -12.00
CA LEU A 336 -26.10 0.44 -11.15
C LEU A 336 -26.98 -0.54 -11.92
N GLY A 337 -27.20 -0.33 -13.23
CA GLY A 337 -28.07 -1.18 -14.04
C GLY A 337 -27.68 -2.67 -14.04
N ASN A 338 -26.39 -2.96 -13.81
CA ASN A 338 -25.86 -4.33 -13.75
C ASN A 338 -25.46 -4.80 -12.35
N ILE A 339 -25.76 -4.02 -11.31
CA ILE A 339 -25.35 -4.33 -9.93
C ILE A 339 -26.52 -4.96 -9.18
N SER A 340 -26.22 -6.02 -8.43
CA SER A 340 -27.20 -6.69 -7.56
C SER A 340 -27.20 -6.09 -6.16
N THR A 341 -26.00 -5.78 -5.63
CA THR A 341 -25.82 -5.35 -4.25
C THR A 341 -24.80 -4.21 -4.18
N VAL A 342 -25.12 -3.16 -3.42
CA VAL A 342 -24.23 -2.05 -3.12
C VAL A 342 -23.87 -2.11 -1.64
N LEU A 343 -22.58 -2.22 -1.35
CA LEU A 343 -22.03 -2.18 -0.01
C LEU A 343 -21.31 -0.84 0.20
N CYS A 344 -21.83 -0.02 1.10
CA CYS A 344 -21.30 1.29 1.42
C CYS A 344 -20.46 1.23 2.70
N VAL A 345 -19.17 1.54 2.64
CA VAL A 345 -18.31 1.76 3.80
C VAL A 345 -18.14 3.27 3.99
N LEU A 346 -18.79 3.83 5.00
CA LEU A 346 -18.95 5.27 5.21
C LEU A 346 -18.24 5.77 6.47
N LEU A 347 -17.72 7.00 6.47
CA LEU A 347 -17.05 7.62 7.64
C LEU A 347 -18.01 8.40 8.55
N ASP A 348 -19.21 8.68 8.05
CA ASP A 348 -20.29 9.37 8.74
C ASP A 348 -21.64 9.03 8.09
N TRP A 349 -22.72 9.57 8.63
CA TRP A 349 -24.02 9.60 7.99
C TRP A 349 -24.55 11.02 7.93
N ASP A 350 -24.78 11.52 6.71
CA ASP A 350 -25.32 12.84 6.40
C ASP A 350 -26.18 12.78 5.13
N ALA A 351 -26.83 13.90 4.79
CA ALA A 351 -27.74 13.97 3.65
C ALA A 351 -27.09 13.55 2.31
N SER A 352 -25.79 13.82 2.12
CA SER A 352 -25.09 13.46 0.89
C SER A 352 -24.87 11.95 0.77
N ARG A 353 -24.50 11.29 1.87
CA ARG A 353 -24.33 9.84 1.92
C ARG A 353 -25.65 9.09 1.88
N GLU A 354 -26.68 9.64 2.52
CA GLU A 354 -28.04 9.12 2.41
C GLU A 354 -28.52 9.17 0.96
N GLN A 355 -28.32 10.29 0.26
CA GLN A 355 -28.72 10.42 -1.15
C GLN A 355 -28.02 9.39 -2.05
N LEU A 356 -26.73 9.14 -1.83
CA LEU A 356 -25.98 8.11 -2.54
C LEU A 356 -26.57 6.70 -2.31
N ALA A 357 -26.82 6.35 -1.05
CA ALA A 357 -27.36 5.04 -0.70
C ALA A 357 -28.81 4.86 -1.15
N ARG A 358 -29.63 5.92 -1.10
CA ARG A 358 -31.00 5.91 -1.66
C ARG A 358 -31.00 5.73 -3.17
N ALA A 359 -30.11 6.41 -3.90
CA ALA A 359 -29.99 6.22 -5.35
C ALA A 359 -29.69 4.76 -5.71
N ALA A 360 -28.93 4.06 -4.87
CA ALA A 360 -28.70 2.62 -5.01
C ALA A 360 -29.97 1.78 -4.81
N ALA A 361 -30.72 2.05 -3.74
CA ALA A 361 -31.96 1.34 -3.43
C ALA A 361 -33.05 1.61 -4.49
N GLU A 362 -33.20 2.87 -4.93
CA GLU A 362 -34.17 3.29 -5.96
C GLU A 362 -33.86 2.65 -7.33
N SER A 363 -32.58 2.37 -7.60
CA SER A 363 -32.15 1.62 -8.78
C SER A 363 -32.44 0.11 -8.68
N GLY A 364 -33.00 -0.36 -7.56
CA GLY A 364 -33.38 -1.74 -7.28
C GLY A 364 -32.21 -2.64 -6.87
N CYS A 365 -31.14 -2.07 -6.33
CA CYS A 365 -30.05 -2.83 -5.72
C CYS A 365 -30.36 -3.10 -4.25
N SER A 366 -29.91 -4.24 -3.72
CA SER A 366 -29.83 -4.42 -2.26
C SER A 366 -28.74 -3.52 -1.69
N VAL A 367 -28.98 -2.87 -0.55
CA VAL A 367 -28.07 -1.88 0.03
C VAL A 367 -27.66 -2.28 1.44
N LYS A 368 -26.35 -2.43 1.64
CA LYS A 368 -25.71 -2.70 2.93
C LYS A 368 -24.82 -1.54 3.34
N ILE A 369 -25.01 -1.01 4.54
CA ILE A 369 -24.35 0.22 4.99
C ILE A 369 -23.52 -0.09 6.24
N LEU A 370 -22.20 0.13 6.13
CA LEU A 370 -21.23 -0.01 7.21
C LEU A 370 -20.65 1.37 7.53
N ILE A 371 -20.92 1.90 8.72
CA ILE A 371 -20.47 3.23 9.14
C ILE A 371 -19.34 3.07 10.15
N VAL A 372 -18.23 3.80 9.97
CA VAL A 372 -17.05 3.75 10.83
C VAL A 372 -16.88 5.07 11.59
N ARG A 373 -17.29 5.07 12.87
CA ARG A 373 -17.30 6.28 13.70
C ARG A 373 -17.36 5.96 15.19
N ASP A 374 -16.68 6.77 16.00
CA ASP A 374 -16.77 6.72 17.48
C ASP A 374 -17.85 7.63 18.08
N ALA A 375 -18.23 8.68 17.35
CA ALA A 375 -19.24 9.64 17.76
C ALA A 375 -20.59 9.34 17.11
N PRO A 376 -21.70 9.91 17.64
CA PRO A 376 -22.96 9.92 16.93
C PRO A 376 -22.79 10.43 15.50
N THR A 377 -23.53 9.81 14.58
CA THR A 377 -23.63 10.24 13.20
C THR A 377 -24.16 11.67 13.11
N THR A 378 -23.80 12.37 12.04
CA THR A 378 -24.25 13.77 11.84
C THR A 378 -25.77 13.87 11.71
N GLN A 379 -26.40 12.88 11.10
CA GLN A 379 -27.85 12.69 11.10
C GLN A 379 -28.24 11.39 11.81
N PRO A 380 -29.41 11.35 12.45
CA PRO A 380 -29.92 10.11 13.02
C PRO A 380 -30.18 9.09 11.89
N LEU A 381 -30.02 7.81 12.21
CA LEU A 381 -30.27 6.70 11.28
C LEU A 381 -31.76 6.33 11.20
N ASP A 382 -32.64 7.26 11.58
CA ASP A 382 -34.08 7.05 11.60
C ASP A 382 -34.58 6.76 10.19
N ASN A 383 -35.38 5.70 10.05
CA ASN A 383 -35.97 5.24 8.78
C ASN A 383 -34.99 4.67 7.74
N VAL A 384 -33.69 4.49 8.05
CA VAL A 384 -32.76 3.86 7.11
C VAL A 384 -33.09 2.38 6.93
N GLU A 385 -33.47 1.69 8.01
CA GLU A 385 -33.92 0.29 7.99
C GLU A 385 -35.20 0.04 7.18
N ALA A 386 -35.94 1.10 6.83
CA ALA A 386 -37.15 0.98 6.03
C ALA A 386 -36.86 0.66 4.55
N TRP A 387 -35.64 0.92 4.08
CA TRP A 387 -35.26 0.76 2.67
C TRP A 387 -33.87 0.16 2.47
N ALA A 388 -32.94 0.30 3.42
CA ALA A 388 -31.66 -0.40 3.40
C ALA A 388 -31.82 -1.78 4.05
N ASP A 389 -31.21 -2.80 3.46
CA ASP A 389 -31.30 -4.18 3.97
C ASP A 389 -30.57 -4.36 5.30
N SER A 390 -29.49 -3.61 5.52
CA SER A 390 -28.75 -3.63 6.79
C SER A 390 -27.93 -2.36 6.99
N VAL A 391 -27.86 -1.90 8.23
CA VAL A 391 -27.04 -0.77 8.66
C VAL A 391 -26.29 -1.17 9.92
N THR A 392 -24.98 -0.96 9.94
CA THR A 392 -24.15 -1.27 11.12
C THR A 392 -23.16 -0.16 11.36
N VAL A 393 -22.99 0.22 12.62
CA VAL A 393 -22.04 1.24 13.05
C VAL A 393 -20.94 0.57 13.87
N TRP A 394 -19.69 0.79 13.48
CA TRP A 394 -18.50 0.25 14.13
C TRP A 394 -17.58 1.36 14.61
N SER A 395 -17.03 1.20 15.81
CA SER A 395 -15.93 2.06 16.26
C SER A 395 -14.63 1.70 15.52
N PRO A 396 -13.76 2.67 15.22
CA PRO A 396 -12.42 2.42 14.70
C PRO A 396 -11.57 1.51 15.58
N GLU A 397 -11.81 1.50 16.90
CA GLU A 397 -11.13 0.60 17.84
C GLU A 397 -11.62 -0.85 17.68
N ALA A 398 -12.94 -1.07 17.61
CA ALA A 398 -13.50 -2.41 17.37
C ALA A 398 -13.00 -3.01 16.05
N ILE A 399 -12.86 -2.18 15.01
CA ILE A 399 -12.32 -2.64 13.72
C ILE A 399 -10.84 -3.00 13.81
N ARG A 400 -10.05 -2.21 14.53
CA ARG A 400 -8.61 -2.47 14.73
C ARG A 400 -8.34 -3.75 15.48
N GLU A 401 -9.24 -4.12 16.39
CA GLU A 401 -9.15 -5.38 17.14
C GLU A 401 -9.78 -6.57 16.42
N GLY A 402 -10.47 -6.34 15.30
CA GLY A 402 -11.13 -7.40 14.53
C GLY A 402 -12.39 -7.95 15.22
N ARG A 403 -13.11 -7.15 16.00
CA ARG A 403 -14.33 -7.58 16.74
C ARG A 403 -15.58 -7.74 15.84
N TYR A 404 -15.40 -8.07 14.57
CA TYR A 404 -16.47 -8.25 13.58
C TYR A 404 -16.31 -9.62 12.89
N ASP A 405 -16.79 -10.68 13.53
CA ASP A 405 -16.69 -12.03 12.96
C ASP A 405 -17.59 -12.18 11.71
N VAL A 406 -18.74 -11.51 11.70
CA VAL A 406 -19.70 -11.50 10.58
C VAL A 406 -19.94 -10.08 10.11
N LEU A 407 -19.74 -9.86 8.81
CA LEU A 407 -19.92 -8.55 8.16
C LEU A 407 -21.24 -8.37 7.47
#